data_AF-A0A8I1R641-F1
#
_entry.id   AF-A0A8I1R641-F1
#
_cell.length_a   1.000
_cell.length_b   1.000
_cell.length_c   1.000
_cell.angle_alpha   90.00
_cell.angle_beta   90.00
_cell.angle_gamma   90.00
#
_symmetry.space_group_name_H-M   'P 1'
#
loop_
_entity.id
_entity.type
_entity.pdbx_description
1 polymer ?
#
loop_
_entity_poly.entity_id
_entity_poly.type
_entity_poly.pdbx_seq_one_letter_code
_entity_poly.pdbx_strand_id
1 'polypeptide(L)'
;MSILVLDAGGMPRRWLGVEEAVGYYYKQQVAWDLGDHAFTLHGGICRATGERSSLTLRSIVAVRGDSSRRARFEHTPALTREMLFARDRFICAYCGTRHRPSELTAEHVQPQSRGGRDTWTNLVSACKPCNLRKGDRTPEQAHMPLLYVPYVPSVHEAFILRNRRILADQMEFLMAGVPAGSRLHDVDRALPA
;
A
#
# COMPACT_ATOMS: atom_id res chain seq x y z
N MET A 1 -6.55 13.56 8.87
CA MET A 1 -6.82 12.12 9.09
C MET A 1 -7.51 11.57 7.85
N SER A 2 -7.23 10.32 7.49
CA SER A 2 -7.87 9.63 6.35
C SER A 2 -8.78 8.51 6.83
N ILE A 3 -9.88 8.30 6.11
CA ILE A 3 -10.80 7.16 6.25
C ILE A 3 -10.42 6.12 5.20
N LEU A 4 -10.33 4.86 5.60
CA LEU A 4 -10.20 3.74 4.68
C LEU A 4 -11.59 3.37 4.15
N VAL A 5 -11.82 3.56 2.85
CA VAL A 5 -13.09 3.20 2.21
C VAL A 5 -12.96 1.83 1.55
N LEU A 6 -13.90 0.96 1.87
CA LEU A 6 -14.02 -0.41 1.38
C LEU A 6 -15.26 -0.56 0.49
N ASP A 7 -15.29 -1.58 -0.35
CA ASP A 7 -16.56 -2.06 -0.89
C ASP A 7 -17.34 -2.85 0.16
N ALA A 8 -18.59 -3.20 -0.14
CA ALA A 8 -19.44 -3.95 0.78
C ALA A 8 -18.90 -5.34 1.15
N GLY A 9 -17.98 -5.90 0.35
CA GLY A 9 -17.30 -7.17 0.61
C GLY A 9 -16.01 -7.02 1.41
N GLY A 10 -15.62 -5.79 1.78
CA GLY A 10 -14.44 -5.50 2.59
C GLY A 10 -13.15 -5.28 1.80
N MET A 11 -13.19 -5.23 0.46
CA MET A 11 -11.99 -4.95 -0.33
C MET A 11 -11.63 -3.45 -0.26
N PRO A 12 -10.37 -3.07 0.03
CA PRO A 12 -9.93 -1.67 0.00
C PRO A 12 -10.11 -1.00 -1.36
N ARG A 13 -10.66 0.22 -1.37
CA ARG A 13 -10.99 0.96 -2.60
C ARG A 13 -10.28 2.28 -2.72
N ARG A 14 -10.20 3.06 -1.63
CA ARG A 14 -9.52 4.36 -1.61
C ARG A 14 -9.31 4.89 -0.18
N TRP A 15 -8.42 5.86 -0.06
CA TRP A 15 -8.32 6.74 1.09
C TRP A 15 -9.13 8.00 0.82
N LEU A 16 -9.96 8.43 1.78
CA LEU A 16 -10.67 9.71 1.71
C LEU A 16 -10.37 10.59 2.91
N GLY A 17 -10.51 11.90 2.75
CA GLY A 17 -10.64 12.80 3.89
C GLY A 17 -11.93 12.52 4.67
N VAL A 18 -11.93 12.89 5.95
CA VAL A 18 -13.10 12.74 6.83
C VAL A 18 -14.33 13.45 6.23
N GLU A 19 -14.15 14.68 5.74
CA GLU A 19 -15.21 15.50 5.15
C GLU A 19 -15.80 14.87 3.88
N GLU A 20 -14.98 14.26 3.03
CA GLU A 20 -15.45 13.56 1.82
C GLU A 20 -16.26 12.31 2.18
N ALA A 21 -15.83 11.59 3.22
CA ALA A 21 -16.50 10.38 3.70
C ALA A 21 -17.91 10.65 4.27
N VAL A 22 -18.18 11.87 4.78
CA VAL A 22 -19.52 12.31 5.22
C VAL A 22 -20.57 12.07 4.14
N GLY A 23 -20.19 12.27 2.86
CA GLY A 23 -21.09 12.09 1.73
C GLY A 23 -21.72 10.69 1.67
N TYR A 24 -20.99 9.64 2.08
CA TYR A 24 -21.52 8.27 2.11
C TYR A 24 -22.55 8.05 3.22
N TYR A 25 -22.32 8.62 4.41
CA TYR A 25 -23.27 8.54 5.53
C TYR A 25 -24.55 9.31 5.21
N TYR A 26 -24.41 10.53 4.70
CA TYR A 26 -25.55 11.37 4.35
C TYR A 26 -26.42 10.73 3.25
N LYS A 27 -25.79 10.13 2.23
CA LYS A 27 -26.49 9.42 1.15
C LYS A 27 -27.00 8.03 1.56
N GLN A 28 -26.83 7.62 2.83
CA GLN A 28 -27.19 6.29 3.33
C GLN A 28 -26.55 5.13 2.53
N GLN A 29 -25.32 5.36 2.05
CA GLN A 29 -24.56 4.40 1.24
C GLN A 29 -23.64 3.51 2.08
N VAL A 30 -23.47 3.80 3.37
CA VAL A 30 -22.67 2.95 4.26
C VAL A 30 -23.35 1.60 4.44
N ALA A 31 -22.62 0.53 4.11
CA ALA A 31 -23.03 -0.85 4.31
C ALA A 31 -22.80 -1.26 5.77
N TRP A 32 -21.59 -0.95 6.26
CA TRP A 32 -21.10 -1.18 7.61
C TRP A 32 -19.84 -0.32 7.82
N ASP A 33 -19.50 -0.05 9.06
CA ASP A 33 -18.28 0.66 9.44
C ASP A 33 -17.57 -0.08 10.59
N LEU A 34 -16.28 0.17 10.77
CA LEU A 34 -15.46 -0.49 11.79
C LEU A 34 -14.26 0.38 12.20
N GLY A 35 -13.54 -0.09 13.23
CA GLY A 35 -12.34 0.55 13.77
C GLY A 35 -12.64 1.32 15.05
N ASP A 36 -11.63 1.43 15.91
CA ASP A 36 -11.77 2.06 17.23
C ASP A 36 -11.82 3.58 17.14
N HIS A 37 -11.15 4.15 16.15
CA HIS A 37 -11.12 5.60 15.96
C HIS A 37 -12.46 6.11 15.40
N ALA A 38 -12.96 7.19 15.99
CA ALA A 38 -14.17 7.88 15.55
C ALA A 38 -13.88 9.37 15.31
N PHE A 39 -14.55 9.93 14.30
CA PHE A 39 -14.43 11.33 13.90
C PHE A 39 -15.81 11.97 13.92
N THR A 40 -16.03 12.89 14.86
CA THR A 40 -17.28 13.64 14.95
C THR A 40 -17.11 14.99 14.25
N LEU A 41 -17.90 15.21 13.21
CA LEU A 41 -18.06 16.51 12.59
C LEU A 41 -19.29 17.18 13.16
N HIS A 42 -19.21 18.50 13.29
CA HIS A 42 -20.31 19.30 13.77
C HIS A 42 -20.70 20.33 12.73
N GLY A 43 -21.98 20.35 12.38
CA GLY A 43 -22.56 21.31 11.45
C GLY A 43 -23.10 22.55 12.15
N GLY A 44 -24.13 23.13 11.54
CA GLY A 44 -24.82 24.32 12.03
C GLY A 44 -25.71 24.06 13.25
N ILE A 45 -26.12 25.14 13.91
CA ILE A 45 -27.07 25.12 15.03
C ILE A 45 -28.45 25.45 14.49
N CYS A 46 -29.43 24.60 14.78
CA CYS A 46 -30.82 24.85 14.45
C CYS A 46 -31.33 26.04 15.28
N ARG A 47 -31.81 27.10 14.62
CA ARG A 47 -32.32 28.28 15.32
C ARG A 47 -33.56 27.98 16.16
N ALA A 48 -34.41 27.06 15.71
CA ALA A 48 -35.67 26.73 16.38
C ALA A 48 -35.46 25.87 17.64
N THR A 49 -34.51 24.93 17.61
CA THR A 49 -34.28 24.00 18.72
C THR A 49 -33.06 24.34 19.56
N GLY A 50 -32.15 25.18 19.05
CA GLY A 50 -30.85 25.43 19.68
C GLY A 50 -29.85 24.28 19.56
N GLU A 51 -30.23 23.16 18.93
CA GLU A 51 -29.39 21.97 18.82
C GLU A 51 -28.39 22.06 17.67
N ARG A 52 -27.19 21.53 17.87
CA ARG A 52 -26.15 21.46 16.84
C ARG A 52 -26.23 20.13 16.09
N SER A 53 -26.25 20.17 14.75
CA SER A 53 -26.12 18.94 13.97
C SER A 53 -24.73 18.34 14.14
N SER A 54 -24.66 17.02 14.24
CA SER A 54 -23.40 16.29 14.32
C SER A 54 -23.49 14.96 13.59
N LEU A 55 -22.34 14.49 13.10
CA LEU A 55 -22.20 13.20 12.45
C LEU A 55 -20.89 12.57 12.88
N THR A 56 -20.94 11.33 13.34
CA THR A 56 -19.76 10.56 13.75
C THR A 56 -19.50 9.45 12.75
N LEU A 57 -18.27 9.36 12.25
CA LEU A 57 -17.81 8.35 11.30
C LEU A 57 -16.71 7.50 11.96
N ARG A 58 -16.62 6.22 11.60
CA ARG A 58 -15.47 5.36 11.98
C ARG A 58 -14.31 5.48 10.99
N SER A 59 -13.12 5.06 11.40
CA SER A 59 -11.89 5.10 10.61
C SER A 59 -11.92 4.23 9.36
N ILE A 60 -12.78 3.21 9.32
CA ILE A 60 -12.92 2.28 8.20
C ILE A 60 -14.40 2.16 7.85
N VAL A 61 -14.75 2.37 6.58
CA VAL A 61 -16.14 2.49 6.13
C VAL A 61 -16.34 1.69 4.85
N ALA A 62 -17.25 0.72 4.87
CA ALA A 62 -17.67 0.00 3.68
C ALA A 62 -18.91 0.62 3.07
N VAL A 63 -18.92 0.75 1.75
CA VAL A 63 -20.01 1.43 1.03
C VAL A 63 -20.67 0.51 0.00
N ARG A 64 -22.00 0.60 -0.09
CA ARG A 64 -22.80 -0.06 -1.13
C ARG A 64 -22.65 0.70 -2.44
N GLY A 65 -22.59 -0.02 -3.56
CA GLY A 65 -22.60 0.60 -4.88
C GLY A 65 -21.28 1.26 -5.31
N ASP A 66 -20.21 1.21 -4.50
CA ASP A 66 -18.83 1.43 -5.00
C ASP A 66 -18.27 0.22 -5.76
N SER A 67 -19.19 -0.64 -6.21
CA SER A 67 -19.07 -1.41 -7.44
C SER A 67 -19.04 -0.44 -8.62
N SER A 68 -18.05 0.45 -8.68
CA SER A 68 -17.66 1.07 -9.93
C SER A 68 -17.45 -0.09 -10.90
N ARG A 69 -18.36 -0.22 -11.86
CA ARG A 69 -18.34 -1.24 -12.92
C ARG A 69 -17.07 -1.16 -13.79
N ARG A 70 -16.15 -0.25 -13.46
CA ARG A 70 -14.81 -0.03 -14.06
C ARG A 70 -13.65 -0.64 -13.27
N ALA A 71 -13.82 -0.99 -11.99
CA ALA A 71 -12.75 -1.55 -11.18
C ALA A 71 -12.71 -3.09 -11.21
N ARG A 72 -13.11 -3.68 -12.34
CA ARG A 72 -13.08 -5.13 -12.50
C ARG A 72 -11.71 -5.66 -12.93
N PHE A 73 -10.75 -4.87 -13.42
CA PHE A 73 -9.52 -5.44 -14.00
C PHE A 73 -8.28 -4.54 -14.03
N GLU A 74 -7.85 -3.99 -12.89
CA GLU A 74 -6.40 -3.77 -12.69
C GLU A 74 -6.05 -4.21 -11.26
N HIS A 75 -5.88 -5.52 -11.10
CA HIS A 75 -5.46 -6.14 -9.83
C HIS A 75 -4.02 -5.79 -9.44
N THR A 76 -3.23 -5.29 -10.39
CA THR A 76 -1.81 -5.01 -10.21
C THR A 76 -1.62 -3.54 -9.85
N PRO A 77 -1.07 -3.21 -8.67
CA PRO A 77 -0.74 -1.84 -8.32
C PRO A 77 0.24 -1.24 -9.31
N ALA A 78 0.07 0.04 -9.65
CA ALA A 78 1.04 0.76 -10.47
C ALA A 78 2.46 0.66 -9.88
N LEU A 79 3.43 0.31 -10.72
CA LEU A 79 4.83 0.22 -10.33
C LEU A 79 5.45 1.61 -10.38
N THR A 80 5.80 2.15 -9.21
CA THR A 80 6.62 3.35 -9.07
C THR A 80 7.88 3.02 -8.27
N ARG A 81 8.92 3.84 -8.37
CA ARG A 81 10.16 3.64 -7.59
C ARG A 81 9.88 3.67 -6.09
N GLU A 82 8.99 4.57 -5.65
CA GLU A 82 8.60 4.70 -4.25
C GLU A 82 7.91 3.42 -3.76
N MET A 83 6.96 2.88 -4.53
CA MET A 83 6.27 1.64 -4.15
C MET A 83 7.21 0.43 -4.22
N LEU A 84 8.11 0.38 -5.20
CA LEU A 84 9.14 -0.67 -5.31
C LEU A 84 10.05 -0.69 -4.08
N PHE A 85 10.60 0.46 -3.72
CA PHE A 85 11.50 0.58 -2.57
C PHE A 85 10.77 0.31 -1.26
N ALA A 86 9.51 0.73 -1.14
CA ALA A 86 8.68 0.42 0.02
C ALA A 86 8.36 -1.08 0.14
N ARG A 87 7.99 -1.76 -0.97
CA ARG A 87 7.78 -3.22 -1.04
C ARG A 87 9.02 -3.96 -0.54
N ASP A 88 10.18 -3.51 -1.00
CA ASP A 88 11.46 -4.13 -0.68
C ASP A 88 12.03 -3.69 0.69
N ARG A 89 11.27 -2.85 1.43
CA ARG A 89 11.62 -2.29 2.74
C ARG A 89 12.91 -1.47 2.76
N PHE A 90 13.22 -0.87 1.63
CA PHE A 90 14.44 -0.11 1.36
C PHE A 90 15.72 -0.95 1.56
N ILE A 91 15.61 -2.27 1.41
CA ILE A 91 16.72 -3.21 1.52
C ILE A 91 17.25 -3.54 0.12
N CYS A 92 18.57 -3.53 -0.05
CA CYS A 92 19.20 -4.00 -1.27
C CYS A 92 18.98 -5.51 -1.44
N ALA A 93 18.44 -5.93 -2.58
CA ALA A 93 18.17 -7.33 -2.91
C ALA A 93 19.41 -8.22 -2.95
N TYR A 94 20.60 -7.63 -3.01
CA TYR A 94 21.86 -8.35 -3.14
C TYR A 94 22.66 -8.39 -1.84
N CYS A 95 22.86 -7.24 -1.18
CA CYS A 95 23.69 -7.16 0.03
C CYS A 95 22.89 -7.15 1.33
N GLY A 96 21.55 -7.06 1.28
CA GLY A 96 20.68 -7.10 2.45
C GLY A 96 20.71 -5.86 3.34
N THR A 97 21.57 -4.88 3.01
CA THR A 97 21.67 -3.63 3.76
C THR A 97 20.49 -2.71 3.44
N ARG A 98 20.00 -2.01 4.47
CA ARG A 98 18.98 -0.97 4.33
C ARG A 98 19.62 0.35 3.90
N HIS A 99 18.98 1.04 2.97
CA HIS A 99 19.47 2.28 2.37
C HIS A 99 18.41 3.39 2.39
N ARG A 100 18.84 4.63 2.19
CA ARG A 100 17.92 5.74 1.92
C ARG A 100 17.38 5.64 0.49
N PRO A 101 16.17 6.16 0.20
CA PRO A 101 15.62 6.12 -1.16
C PRO A 101 16.53 6.70 -2.25
N SER A 102 17.35 7.72 -1.93
CA SER A 102 18.30 8.36 -2.85
C SER A 102 19.53 7.51 -3.19
N GLU A 103 19.78 6.46 -2.40
CA GLU A 103 20.91 5.53 -2.56
C GLU A 103 20.49 4.25 -3.31
N LEU A 104 19.18 4.07 -3.49
CA LEU A 104 18.59 2.93 -4.17
C LEU A 104 18.29 3.24 -5.64
N THR A 105 18.48 2.21 -6.46
CA THR A 105 18.07 2.16 -7.85
C THR A 105 17.06 1.03 -8.04
N ALA A 106 16.06 1.26 -8.89
CA ALA A 106 15.24 0.18 -9.42
C ALA A 106 16.11 -0.58 -10.43
N GLU A 107 16.34 -1.86 -10.15
CA GLU A 107 17.30 -2.69 -10.87
C GLU A 107 16.58 -3.89 -11.48
N HIS A 108 16.89 -4.21 -12.74
CA HIS A 108 16.27 -5.31 -13.46
C HIS A 108 17.00 -6.63 -13.23
N VAL A 109 16.31 -7.60 -12.62
CA VAL A 109 16.78 -8.98 -12.45
C VAL A 109 17.25 -9.56 -13.80
N GLN A 110 16.37 -9.62 -14.79
CA GLN A 110 16.72 -9.78 -16.21
C GLN A 110 17.07 -8.39 -16.77
N PRO A 111 18.32 -8.13 -17.19
CA PRO A 111 18.73 -6.84 -17.72
C PRO A 111 17.88 -6.38 -18.91
N GLN A 112 17.59 -5.07 -18.99
CA GLN A 112 16.79 -4.50 -20.08
C GLN A 112 17.44 -4.75 -21.46
N SER A 113 18.76 -4.69 -21.56
CA SER A 113 19.53 -5.02 -22.78
C SER A 113 19.32 -6.47 -23.26
N ARG A 114 18.76 -7.34 -22.41
CA ARG A 114 18.45 -8.74 -22.69
C ARG A 114 16.96 -9.04 -22.61
N GLY A 115 16.13 -8.04 -22.89
CA GLY A 115 14.66 -8.17 -22.97
C GLY A 115 13.93 -8.08 -21.64
N GLY A 116 14.61 -7.71 -20.56
CA GLY A 116 13.99 -7.44 -19.26
C GLY A 116 12.94 -6.34 -19.33
N ARG A 117 11.76 -6.58 -18.73
CA ARG A 117 10.64 -5.63 -18.70
C ARG A 117 10.53 -4.91 -17.36
N ASP A 118 9.88 -3.76 -17.36
CA ASP A 118 9.51 -3.02 -16.15
C ASP A 118 8.31 -3.66 -15.46
N THR A 119 8.54 -4.77 -14.77
CA THR A 119 7.49 -5.50 -14.02
C THR A 119 7.89 -5.68 -12.57
N TRP A 120 6.89 -5.83 -11.69
CA TRP A 120 7.12 -6.10 -10.27
C TRP A 120 8.01 -7.31 -10.03
N THR A 121 7.87 -8.36 -10.85
CA THR A 121 8.65 -9.60 -10.73
C THR A 121 10.04 -9.51 -11.35
N ASN A 122 10.35 -8.43 -12.09
CA ASN A 122 11.66 -8.23 -12.70
C ASN A 122 12.43 -7.04 -12.10
N LEU A 123 11.76 -6.17 -11.34
CA LEU A 123 12.40 -5.05 -10.66
C LEU A 123 12.59 -5.32 -9.17
N VAL A 124 13.78 -4.99 -8.69
CA VAL A 124 14.17 -5.03 -7.27
C VAL A 124 14.87 -3.73 -6.86
N SER A 125 14.94 -3.49 -5.57
CA SER A 125 15.75 -2.44 -4.97
C SER A 125 17.20 -2.88 -4.90
N ALA A 126 18.11 -2.09 -5.46
CA ALA A 126 19.55 -2.33 -5.35
C ALA A 126 20.28 -1.04 -4.95
N CYS A 127 21.31 -1.14 -4.12
CA CYS A 127 22.21 -0.02 -3.88
C CYS A 127 23.11 0.20 -5.12
N LYS A 128 23.62 1.43 -5.30
CA LYS A 128 24.46 1.78 -6.45
C LYS A 128 25.66 0.83 -6.66
N PRO A 129 26.44 0.44 -5.62
CA PRO A 129 27.55 -0.51 -5.79
C PRO A 129 27.11 -1.89 -6.30
N CYS A 130 26.04 -2.46 -5.72
CA CYS A 130 25.53 -3.76 -6.17
C CYS A 130 24.97 -3.69 -7.59
N ASN A 131 24.21 -2.64 -7.92
CA ASN A 131 23.70 -2.43 -9.27
C ASN A 131 24.84 -2.34 -10.29
N LEU A 132 25.87 -1.54 -10.01
CA LEU A 132 27.05 -1.42 -10.87
C LEU A 132 27.80 -2.76 -11.00
N ARG A 133 27.94 -3.50 -9.90
CA ARG A 133 28.59 -4.82 -9.90
C ARG A 133 27.82 -5.82 -10.75
N LYS A 134 26.47 -5.86 -10.69
CA LYS A 134 25.67 -6.75 -11.54
C LYS A 134 25.79 -6.37 -13.01
N GLY A 135 25.61 -5.08 -13.32
CA GLY A 135 25.69 -4.57 -14.69
C GLY A 135 24.63 -5.19 -15.60
N ASP A 136 25.03 -5.57 -16.81
CA ASP A 136 24.15 -6.17 -17.84
C ASP A 136 23.99 -7.69 -17.69
N ARG A 137 24.33 -8.27 -16.53
CA ARG A 137 24.27 -9.70 -16.25
C ARG A 137 23.04 -10.07 -15.42
N THR A 138 22.62 -11.33 -15.45
CA THR A 138 21.63 -11.85 -14.49
C THR A 138 22.26 -12.07 -13.11
N PRO A 139 21.47 -12.19 -12.02
CA PRO A 139 21.98 -12.55 -10.70
C PRO A 139 22.94 -13.76 -10.72
N GLU A 140 22.59 -14.79 -11.47
CA GLU A 140 23.36 -16.03 -11.59
C GLU A 140 24.72 -15.79 -12.25
N GLN A 141 24.73 -15.06 -13.36
CA GLN A 141 25.94 -14.71 -14.11
C GLN A 141 26.87 -13.76 -13.35
N ALA A 142 26.32 -12.91 -12.50
CA ALA A 142 27.09 -12.01 -11.64
C ALA A 142 27.53 -12.67 -10.32
N HIS A 143 27.11 -13.92 -10.05
CA HIS A 143 27.25 -14.57 -8.74
C HIS A 143 26.73 -13.68 -7.60
N MET A 144 25.52 -13.15 -7.80
CA MET A 144 24.83 -12.21 -6.91
C MET A 144 23.39 -12.70 -6.69
N PRO A 145 23.18 -13.80 -5.95
CA PRO A 145 21.83 -14.31 -5.72
C PRO A 145 20.95 -13.25 -5.04
N LEU A 146 19.67 -13.23 -5.40
CA LEU A 146 18.70 -12.37 -4.72
C LEU A 146 18.41 -12.92 -3.32
N LEU A 147 18.35 -12.04 -2.33
CA LEU A 147 18.00 -12.37 -0.94
C LEU A 147 16.48 -12.56 -0.74
N TYR A 148 15.68 -12.20 -1.73
CA TYR A 148 14.24 -12.40 -1.75
C TYR A 148 13.71 -12.50 -3.18
N VAL A 149 12.55 -13.13 -3.33
CA VAL A 149 11.88 -13.25 -4.62
C VAL A 149 11.01 -12.01 -4.86
N PRO A 150 11.21 -11.25 -5.96
CA PRO A 150 10.34 -10.14 -6.30
C PRO A 150 8.93 -10.64 -6.66
N TYR A 151 7.90 -9.95 -6.17
CA TYR A 151 6.50 -10.33 -6.35
C TYR A 151 5.62 -9.11 -6.61
N VAL A 152 4.41 -9.36 -7.10
CA VAL A 152 3.37 -8.33 -7.29
C VAL A 152 2.66 -8.09 -5.95
N PRO A 153 2.69 -6.86 -5.38
CA PRO A 153 1.96 -6.57 -4.15
C PRO A 153 0.45 -6.77 -4.33
N SER A 154 -0.21 -7.33 -3.33
CA SER A 154 -1.67 -7.40 -3.27
C SER A 154 -2.30 -6.01 -3.12
N VAL A 155 -3.63 -5.93 -3.27
CA VAL A 155 -4.38 -4.67 -3.06
C VAL A 155 -4.16 -4.15 -1.63
N HIS A 156 -4.25 -5.02 -0.62
CA HIS A 156 -4.02 -4.64 0.78
C HIS A 156 -2.61 -4.06 0.98
N GLU A 157 -1.59 -4.72 0.45
CA GLU A 157 -0.21 -4.21 0.48
C GLU A 157 -0.09 -2.86 -0.21
N ALA A 158 -0.70 -2.68 -1.38
CA ALA A 158 -0.65 -1.42 -2.11
C ALA A 158 -1.20 -0.24 -1.29
N PHE A 159 -2.26 -0.47 -0.51
CA PHE A 159 -2.81 0.54 0.38
C PHE A 159 -1.86 0.91 1.52
N ILE A 160 -1.15 -0.08 2.07
CA ILE A 160 -0.12 0.12 3.09
C ILE A 160 1.07 0.89 2.49
N LEU A 161 1.57 0.46 1.33
CA LEU A 161 2.76 1.02 0.70
C LEU A 161 2.57 2.48 0.22
N ARG A 162 1.35 2.86 -0.15
CA ARG A 162 1.03 4.21 -0.64
C ARG A 162 0.87 5.24 0.47
N ASN A 163 0.33 4.86 1.62
CA ASN A 163 -0.06 5.82 2.65
C ASN A 163 0.99 5.89 3.77
N ARG A 164 1.46 7.11 4.06
CA ARG A 164 2.48 7.35 5.09
C ARG A 164 1.91 7.45 6.51
N ARG A 165 0.60 7.67 6.64
CA ARG A 165 -0.08 7.82 7.94
C ARG A 165 -1.34 6.96 7.95
N ILE A 166 -1.19 5.77 8.50
CA ILE A 166 -2.26 4.78 8.64
C ILE A 166 -2.52 4.63 10.14
N LEU A 167 -3.78 4.70 10.56
CA LEU A 167 -4.17 4.48 11.95
C LEU A 167 -3.94 3.02 12.34
N ALA A 168 -3.80 2.72 13.63
CA ALA A 168 -3.49 1.37 14.10
C ALA A 168 -4.54 0.34 13.68
N ASP A 169 -5.83 0.67 13.84
CA ASP A 169 -6.97 -0.17 13.42
C ASP A 169 -7.04 -0.37 11.90
N GLN A 170 -6.72 0.67 11.12
CA GLN A 170 -6.59 0.59 9.67
C GLN A 170 -5.43 -0.32 9.25
N MET A 171 -4.29 -0.23 9.93
CA MET A 171 -3.15 -1.09 9.67
C MET A 171 -3.47 -2.54 10.00
N GLU A 172 -4.11 -2.79 11.14
CA GLU A 172 -4.56 -4.12 11.55
C GLU A 172 -5.49 -4.75 10.52
N PHE A 173 -6.53 -4.01 10.09
CA PHE A 173 -7.45 -4.44 9.04
C PHE A 173 -6.71 -4.77 7.74
N LEU A 174 -5.83 -3.87 7.29
CA LEU A 174 -5.09 -4.07 6.04
C LEU A 174 -4.15 -5.28 6.12
N MET A 175 -3.39 -5.41 7.21
CA MET A 175 -2.46 -6.52 7.44
C MET A 175 -3.15 -7.88 7.49
N ALA A 176 -4.40 -7.95 7.97
CA ALA A 176 -5.18 -9.19 7.93
C ALA A 176 -5.46 -9.69 6.50
N GLY A 177 -5.49 -8.78 5.52
CA GLY A 177 -5.63 -9.11 4.10
C GLY A 177 -4.32 -9.22 3.31
N VAL A 178 -3.17 -9.07 3.97
CA VAL A 178 -1.84 -9.22 3.35
C VAL A 178 -1.47 -10.71 3.27
N PRO A 179 -1.01 -11.21 2.10
CA PRO A 179 -0.56 -12.60 1.98
C PRO A 179 0.68 -12.90 2.84
N ALA A 180 0.76 -14.09 3.41
CA ALA A 180 1.87 -14.51 4.29
C ALA A 180 3.27 -14.42 3.64
N GLY A 181 3.36 -14.54 2.31
CA GLY A 181 4.62 -14.37 1.57
C GLY A 181 5.05 -12.91 1.34
N SER A 182 4.26 -11.94 1.82
CA SER A 182 4.60 -10.52 1.71
C SER A 182 5.79 -10.15 2.57
N ARG A 183 6.65 -9.29 2.03
CA ARG A 183 7.74 -8.66 2.78
C ARG A 183 7.25 -7.73 3.89
N LEU A 184 5.97 -7.36 3.92
CA LEU A 184 5.42 -6.57 5.02
C LEU A 184 5.45 -7.32 6.37
N HIS A 185 5.54 -8.65 6.35
CA HIS A 185 5.71 -9.47 7.55
C HIS A 185 7.15 -9.58 8.04
N ASP A 186 8.16 -9.19 7.25
CA ASP A 186 9.59 -9.29 7.59
C ASP A 186 10.05 -8.19 8.58
N VAL A 187 9.23 -7.84 9.58
CA VAL A 187 9.48 -6.67 10.45
C VAL A 187 10.74 -6.86 11.33
N ASP A 188 11.12 -8.11 11.64
CA ASP A 188 12.21 -8.42 12.58
C ASP A 188 13.25 -9.44 12.07
N ARG A 189 13.20 -9.85 10.80
CA ARG A 189 14.22 -10.76 10.26
C ARG A 189 15.49 -9.97 9.97
N ALA A 190 16.44 -10.00 10.90
CA ALA A 190 17.84 -9.78 10.57
C ALA A 190 18.17 -10.74 9.41
N LEU A 191 18.47 -10.17 8.23
CA LEU A 191 18.98 -10.98 7.13
C LEU A 191 20.30 -11.61 7.61
N PRO A 192 20.50 -12.92 7.46
CA PRO A 192 21.75 -13.54 7.84
C PRO A 192 22.90 -12.83 7.12
N ALA A 193 23.95 -12.51 7.88
CA ALA A 193 25.16 -11.83 7.42
C ALA A 193 25.91 -12.67 6.36
#